data_AF-A0AAV5IHT0-F1
#
_entry.id   AF-A0AAV5IHT0-F1
#
_cell.length_a   1.000
_cell.length_b   1.000
_cell.length_c   1.000
_cell.angle_alpha   90.00
_cell.angle_beta   90.00
_cell.angle_gamma   90.00
#
_symmetry.space_group_name_H-M   'P 1'
#
loop_
_entity.id
_entity.type
_entity.pdbx_description
1 polymer ?
#
loop_
_entity_poly.entity_id
_entity_poly.type
_entity_poly.pdbx_seq_one_letter_code
_entity_poly.pdbx_strand_id
1 'polypeptide(L)'
;MEEYLNYMKTLRSQMSDVEDQAAKISVEEQMHIVTIQTMENDLNSAKSETKQLKDDAEQMMTLELIQQERVSLSAKLKDKRAYYSKVAEDISHKLQEQQDWVNSIKVSRNMGEHGFSLLKGYLAFIAISPWKNEVQKDLMAKLDSAKAKLDQIAQMKAQLVSENFKVQRSLKEVNCRANVFKPELLAMDISTLEEEQKALLSDKSGEAEFLHSLQDQIKQVEGISHVIKCACGEEFKVDLCI
;
A
#
# COMPACT_ATOMS: atom_id res chain seq x y z
N MET A 1 -29.11 46.78 76.84
CA MET A 1 -29.60 47.33 75.55
C MET A 1 -28.43 47.73 74.64
N GLU A 2 -27.38 48.33 75.20
CA GLU A 2 -26.18 48.80 74.48
C GLU A 2 -25.31 47.67 73.91
N GLU A 3 -25.13 46.57 74.64
CA GLU A 3 -24.40 45.38 74.15
C GLU A 3 -25.05 44.74 72.92
N TYR A 4 -26.38 44.62 72.91
CA TYR A 4 -27.13 44.11 71.77
C TYR A 4 -26.96 45.00 70.53
N LEU A 5 -27.01 46.32 70.72
CA LEU A 5 -26.77 47.28 69.64
C LEU A 5 -25.33 47.16 69.11
N ASN A 6 -24.35 46.96 69.99
CA ASN A 6 -22.97 46.76 69.59
C ASN A 6 -22.79 45.46 68.77
N TYR A 7 -23.41 44.36 69.23
CA TYR A 7 -23.42 43.09 68.51
C TYR A 7 -24.02 43.22 67.10
N MET A 8 -25.17 43.88 66.96
CA MET A 8 -25.82 44.10 65.66
C MET A 8 -24.96 44.95 64.71
N LYS A 9 -24.21 45.93 65.23
CA LYS A 9 -23.25 46.71 64.43
C LYS A 9 -22.09 45.85 63.95
N THR A 10 -21.53 45.00 64.82
CA THR A 10 -20.46 44.07 64.46
C THR A 10 -20.91 43.08 63.39
N LEU A 11 -22.09 42.48 63.55
CA LEU A 11 -22.64 41.54 62.57
C LEU A 11 -22.83 42.20 61.20
N ARG A 12 -23.37 43.43 61.17
CA ARG A 12 -23.54 44.18 59.92
C ARG A 12 -22.19 44.47 59.24
N SER A 13 -21.16 44.84 60.01
CA SER A 13 -19.81 45.03 59.47
C SER A 13 -19.29 43.75 58.84
N GLN A 14 -19.38 42.63 59.56
CA GLN A 14 -18.93 41.33 59.06
C GLN A 14 -19.68 40.88 57.80
N MET A 15 -21.00 41.11 57.74
CA MET A 15 -21.77 40.83 56.53
C MET A 15 -21.31 41.67 55.35
N SER A 16 -21.04 42.96 55.56
CA SER A 16 -20.50 43.85 54.52
C SER A 16 -19.12 43.38 54.05
N ASP A 17 -18.23 43.00 54.96
CA ASP A 17 -16.89 42.51 54.63
C ASP A 17 -16.96 41.21 53.78
N VAL A 18 -17.91 40.31 54.10
CA VAL A 18 -18.15 39.08 53.34
C VAL A 18 -18.73 39.37 51.96
N GLU A 19 -19.66 40.31 51.85
CA GLU A 19 -20.22 40.75 50.55
C GLU A 19 -19.14 41.33 49.64
N ASP A 20 -18.27 42.20 50.17
CA ASP A 20 -17.14 42.79 49.44
C ASP A 20 -16.13 41.71 49.00
N GLN A 21 -15.84 40.74 49.86
CA GLN A 21 -14.97 39.62 49.52
C GLN A 21 -15.57 38.72 48.44
N ALA A 22 -16.87 38.44 48.51
CA ALA A 22 -17.57 37.65 47.50
C ALA A 22 -17.58 38.35 46.14
N ALA A 23 -17.79 39.67 46.11
CA ALA A 23 -17.73 40.46 44.88
C ALA A 23 -16.32 40.42 44.26
N LYS A 24 -15.27 40.53 45.08
CA LYS A 24 -13.88 40.42 44.61
C LYS A 24 -13.57 39.05 44.00
N ILE A 25 -13.94 37.97 44.69
CA ILE A 25 -13.74 36.60 44.20
C ILE A 25 -14.47 36.39 42.87
N SER A 26 -15.72 36.86 42.76
CA SER A 26 -16.50 36.74 41.53
C SER A 26 -15.83 37.41 40.33
N VAL A 27 -15.22 38.60 40.52
CA VAL A 27 -14.46 39.28 39.46
C VAL A 27 -13.21 38.50 39.06
N GLU A 28 -12.47 37.97 40.03
CA GLU A 28 -11.28 37.12 39.76
C GLU A 28 -11.67 35.84 39.00
N GLU A 29 -12.75 35.18 39.39
CA GLU A 29 -13.28 33.99 38.68
C GLU A 29 -13.67 34.32 37.24
N GLN A 30 -14.39 35.42 37.01
CA GLN A 30 -14.76 35.84 35.65
C GLN A 30 -13.54 36.14 34.79
N MET A 31 -12.51 36.79 35.37
CA MET A 31 -11.25 37.03 34.67
C MET A 31 -10.55 35.72 34.27
N HIS A 32 -10.54 34.73 35.17
CA HIS A 32 -9.99 33.41 34.87
C HIS A 32 -10.77 32.69 33.77
N ILE A 33 -12.11 32.73 33.80
CA ILE A 33 -12.97 32.12 32.77
C ILE A 33 -12.67 32.71 31.38
N VAL A 34 -12.60 34.04 31.27
CA VAL A 34 -12.28 34.70 29.99
C VAL A 34 -10.89 34.32 29.48
N THR A 35 -9.92 34.21 30.39
CA THR A 35 -8.56 33.81 30.04
C THR A 35 -8.53 32.37 29.50
N ILE A 36 -9.22 31.45 30.17
CA ILE A 36 -9.34 30.04 29.75
C ILE A 36 -9.98 29.96 28.37
N GLN A 37 -11.11 30.63 28.15
CA GLN A 37 -11.81 30.63 26.85
C GLN A 37 -10.92 31.18 25.72
N THR A 38 -10.12 32.20 26.00
CA THR A 38 -9.18 32.76 25.02
C THR A 38 -8.11 31.72 24.66
N MET A 39 -7.51 31.09 25.67
CA MET A 39 -6.50 30.05 25.44
C MET A 39 -7.06 28.81 24.73
N GLU A 40 -8.30 28.41 25.01
CA GLU A 40 -8.99 27.32 24.31
C GLU A 40 -9.16 27.63 22.81
N ASN A 41 -9.54 28.87 22.47
CA ASN A 41 -9.66 29.31 21.08
C ASN A 41 -8.30 29.30 20.37
N ASP A 42 -7.27 29.85 21.00
CA ASP A 42 -5.91 29.86 20.45
C ASP A 42 -5.38 28.44 20.24
N LEU A 43 -5.64 27.53 21.19
CA LEU A 43 -5.24 26.13 21.09
C LEU A 43 -5.97 25.41 19.95
N ASN A 44 -7.26 25.69 19.77
CA ASN A 44 -8.03 25.15 18.65
C ASN A 44 -7.51 25.68 17.30
N SER A 45 -7.15 26.97 17.23
CA SER A 45 -6.51 27.55 16.02
C SER A 45 -5.19 26.87 15.72
N ALA A 46 -4.28 26.80 16.69
CA ALA A 46 -2.97 26.17 16.55
C ALA A 46 -3.08 24.69 16.14
N LYS A 47 -4.07 23.96 16.66
CA LYS A 47 -4.34 22.57 16.28
C LYS A 47 -4.77 22.47 14.81
N SER A 48 -5.60 23.39 14.33
CA SER A 48 -6.02 23.43 12.92
C SER A 48 -4.85 23.76 11.98
N GLU A 49 -4.02 24.74 12.33
CA GLU A 49 -2.82 25.13 11.56
C GLU A 49 -1.80 23.99 11.52
N THR A 50 -1.57 23.31 12.64
CA THR A 50 -0.64 22.17 12.71
C THR A 50 -1.11 21.02 11.81
N LYS A 51 -2.43 20.76 11.77
CA LYS A 51 -2.99 19.74 10.88
C LYS A 51 -2.76 20.12 9.41
N GLN A 52 -3.05 21.36 9.05
CA GLN A 52 -2.85 21.85 7.68
C GLN A 52 -1.37 21.79 7.26
N LEU A 53 -0.45 22.21 8.13
CA LEU A 53 1.00 22.14 7.84
C LEU A 53 1.48 20.70 7.62
N LYS A 54 0.92 19.72 8.34
CA LYS A 54 1.23 18.32 8.15
C LYS A 54 0.78 17.84 6.75
N ASP A 55 -0.46 18.17 6.38
CA ASP A 55 -1.02 17.82 5.07
C ASP A 55 -0.20 18.47 3.93
N ASP A 56 0.19 19.74 4.09
CA ASP A 56 1.04 20.47 3.14
C ASP A 56 2.43 19.83 3.01
N ALA A 57 3.03 19.39 4.11
CA ALA A 57 4.33 18.72 4.10
C ALA A 57 4.29 17.34 3.40
N GLU A 58 3.23 16.55 3.63
CA GLU A 58 3.01 15.28 2.95
C GLU A 58 2.81 15.48 1.43
N GLN A 59 2.06 16.52 1.06
CA GLN A 59 1.89 16.90 -0.34
C GLN A 59 3.21 17.34 -0.99
N MET A 60 4.01 18.15 -0.29
CA MET A 60 5.31 18.60 -0.77
C MET A 60 6.26 17.43 -1.02
N MET A 61 6.36 16.48 -0.07
CA MET A 61 7.17 15.27 -0.22
C MET A 61 6.76 14.46 -1.45
N THR A 62 5.46 14.33 -1.69
CA THR A 62 4.93 13.63 -2.87
C THR A 62 5.31 14.32 -4.17
N LEU A 63 5.24 15.66 -4.21
CA LEU A 63 5.63 16.45 -5.38
C LEU A 63 7.14 16.34 -5.68
N GLU A 64 7.98 16.32 -4.65
CA GLU A 64 9.43 16.13 -4.81
C GLU A 64 9.76 14.76 -5.42
N LEU A 65 9.11 13.69 -4.95
CA LEU A 65 9.28 12.34 -5.51
C LEU A 65 8.88 12.28 -6.98
N ILE A 66 7.70 12.83 -7.33
CA ILE A 66 7.24 12.90 -8.72
C ILE A 66 8.22 13.69 -9.59
N GLN A 67 8.73 14.81 -9.08
CA GLN A 67 9.70 15.63 -9.78
C GLN A 67 11.01 14.87 -10.02
N GLN A 68 11.50 14.13 -9.03
CA GLN A 68 12.70 13.30 -9.15
C GLN A 68 12.53 12.20 -10.19
N GLU A 69 11.40 11.49 -10.18
CA GLU A 69 11.09 10.46 -11.16
C GLU A 69 11.00 11.04 -12.58
N ARG A 70 10.37 12.21 -12.74
CA ARG A 70 10.27 12.91 -14.02
C ARG A 70 11.64 13.25 -14.59
N VAL A 71 12.56 13.76 -13.77
CA VAL A 71 13.94 14.08 -14.19
C VAL A 71 14.69 12.81 -14.60
N SER A 72 14.58 11.75 -13.81
CA SER A 72 15.22 10.45 -14.09
C SER A 72 14.72 9.85 -15.42
N LEU A 73 13.41 9.84 -15.64
CA LEU A 73 12.80 9.34 -16.88
C LEU A 73 13.18 10.20 -18.09
N SER A 74 13.23 11.52 -17.93
CA SER A 74 13.65 12.44 -18.99
C SER A 74 15.08 12.18 -19.45
N ALA A 75 16.01 11.93 -18.52
CA ALA A 75 17.38 11.54 -18.83
C ALA A 75 17.44 10.23 -19.63
N LYS A 76 16.75 9.18 -19.16
CA LYS A 76 16.68 7.88 -19.86
C LYS A 76 16.08 8.00 -21.28
N LEU A 77 15.07 8.87 -21.45
CA LEU A 77 14.46 9.14 -22.75
C LEU A 77 15.47 9.80 -23.70
N LYS A 78 16.24 10.76 -23.20
CA LYS A 78 17.29 11.45 -23.97
C LYS A 78 18.35 10.47 -24.46
N ASP A 79 18.80 9.56 -23.60
CA ASP A 79 19.79 8.53 -23.95
C ASP A 79 19.25 7.57 -25.01
N LYS A 80 17.99 7.11 -24.84
CA LYS A 80 17.33 6.27 -25.87
C LYS A 80 17.19 6.99 -27.20
N ARG A 81 16.81 8.27 -27.19
CA ARG A 81 16.71 9.07 -28.42
C ARG A 81 18.07 9.19 -29.12
N ALA A 82 19.14 9.46 -28.36
CA ALA A 82 20.50 9.52 -28.91
C ALA A 82 20.92 8.18 -29.51
N TYR A 83 20.64 7.06 -28.83
CA TYR A 83 20.90 5.71 -29.35
C TYR A 83 20.19 5.47 -30.69
N TYR A 84 18.88 5.72 -30.76
CA TYR A 84 18.13 5.50 -32.01
C TYR A 84 18.56 6.44 -33.14
N SER A 85 18.95 7.68 -32.84
CA SER A 85 19.53 8.59 -33.85
C SER A 85 20.78 7.99 -34.47
N LYS A 86 21.71 7.50 -33.63
CA LYS A 86 22.94 6.85 -34.11
C LYS A 86 22.64 5.61 -34.96
N VAL A 87 21.70 4.76 -34.53
CA VAL A 87 21.29 3.59 -35.31
C VAL A 87 20.70 3.99 -36.66
N ALA A 88 19.90 5.06 -36.72
CA ALA A 88 19.35 5.56 -37.97
C ALA A 88 20.44 6.10 -38.91
N GLU A 89 21.43 6.82 -38.37
CA GLU A 89 22.61 7.29 -39.11
C GLU A 89 23.43 6.11 -39.66
N ASP A 90 23.72 5.10 -38.84
CA ASP A 90 24.47 3.89 -39.25
C ASP A 90 23.75 3.13 -40.38
N ILE A 91 22.42 2.99 -40.29
CA ILE A 91 21.60 2.36 -41.35
C ILE A 91 21.66 3.18 -42.63
N SER A 92 21.53 4.51 -42.52
CA SER A 92 21.57 5.41 -43.67
C SER A 92 22.93 5.37 -44.38
N HIS A 93 24.03 5.32 -43.60
CA HIS A 93 25.38 5.17 -44.14
C HIS A 93 25.54 3.84 -44.90
N LYS A 94 25.14 2.72 -44.30
CA LYS A 94 25.21 1.40 -44.95
C LYS A 94 24.38 1.33 -46.23
N LEU A 95 23.21 1.96 -46.25
CA LEU A 95 22.37 2.01 -47.44
C LEU A 95 23.05 2.82 -48.55
N GLN A 96 23.69 3.94 -48.21
CA GLN A 96 24.46 4.75 -49.15
C GLN A 96 25.64 3.97 -49.73
N GLU A 97 26.41 3.26 -48.90
CA GLU A 97 27.51 2.40 -49.36
C GLU A 97 27.03 1.34 -50.35
N GLN A 98 25.89 0.70 -50.09
CA GLN A 98 25.30 -0.27 -51.00
C GLN A 98 24.87 0.38 -52.32
N GLN A 99 24.27 1.58 -52.27
CA GLN A 99 23.88 2.31 -53.46
C GLN A 99 25.08 2.69 -54.32
N ASP A 100 26.16 3.18 -53.71
CA ASP A 100 27.40 3.55 -54.40
C ASP A 100 28.08 2.33 -55.03
N TRP A 101 28.08 1.19 -54.35
CA TRP A 101 28.55 -0.08 -54.89
C TRP A 101 27.76 -0.53 -56.13
N VAL A 102 26.41 -0.45 -56.09
CA VAL A 102 25.56 -0.78 -57.24
C VAL A 102 25.84 0.17 -58.41
N ASN A 103 25.99 1.47 -58.14
CA ASN A 103 26.31 2.47 -59.15
C ASN A 103 27.66 2.19 -59.82
N SER A 104 28.68 1.84 -59.04
CA SER A 104 30.01 1.43 -59.53
C SER A 104 29.94 0.24 -60.52
N ILE A 105 29.17 -0.79 -60.18
CA ILE A 105 28.95 -1.95 -61.07
C ILE A 105 28.23 -1.53 -62.35
N LYS A 106 27.23 -0.66 -62.25
CA LYS A 106 26.47 -0.18 -63.40
C LYS A 106 27.34 0.62 -64.37
N VAL A 107 28.26 1.45 -63.86
CA VAL A 107 29.24 2.20 -64.66
C VAL A 107 30.23 1.25 -65.35
N SER A 108 30.73 0.23 -64.65
CA SER A 108 31.62 -0.78 -65.24
C SER A 108 30.98 -1.57 -66.38
N ARG A 109 29.67 -1.85 -66.29
CA ARG A 109 28.92 -2.59 -67.34
C ARG A 109 28.73 -1.79 -68.64
N ASN A 110 28.86 -0.47 -68.61
CA ASN A 110 28.77 0.38 -69.79
C ASN A 110 30.09 0.47 -70.60
N MET A 111 31.18 -0.15 -70.13
CA MET A 111 32.45 -0.27 -70.86
C MET A 111 32.62 -1.69 -71.44
N GLY A 112 31.97 -1.94 -72.58
CA GLY A 112 32.36 -2.99 -73.55
C GLY A 112 32.03 -4.45 -73.20
N GLU A 113 31.64 -5.21 -74.22
CA GLU A 113 31.15 -6.59 -74.20
C GLU A 113 32.15 -7.66 -73.70
N HIS A 114 33.34 -7.29 -73.24
CA HIS A 114 34.37 -8.22 -72.75
C HIS A 114 34.19 -8.69 -71.29
N GLY A 115 33.28 -8.10 -70.50
CA GLY A 115 33.09 -8.41 -69.07
C GLY A 115 32.33 -9.70 -68.74
N PHE A 116 31.60 -10.28 -69.69
CA PHE A 116 30.67 -11.39 -69.41
C PHE A 116 31.37 -12.75 -69.13
N SER A 117 32.63 -12.91 -69.58
CA SER A 117 33.39 -14.15 -69.41
C SER A 117 34.08 -14.26 -68.04
N LEU A 118 34.56 -13.13 -67.49
CA LEU A 118 35.22 -13.09 -66.18
C LEU A 118 34.23 -13.33 -65.02
N LEU A 119 33.01 -12.83 -65.14
CA LEU A 119 31.94 -13.02 -64.16
C LEU A 119 31.53 -14.49 -63.99
N LYS A 120 31.56 -15.27 -65.07
CA LYS A 120 31.26 -16.71 -65.02
C LYS A 120 32.31 -17.49 -64.21
N GLY A 121 33.59 -17.13 -64.37
CA GLY A 121 34.69 -17.70 -63.58
C GLY A 121 34.68 -17.26 -62.11
N TYR A 122 34.39 -15.98 -61.85
CA TYR A 122 34.34 -15.44 -60.48
C TYR A 122 33.11 -15.96 -59.70
N LEU A 123 31.96 -16.14 -60.35
CA LEU A 123 30.78 -16.77 -59.75
C LEU A 123 31.03 -18.26 -59.42
N ALA A 124 31.78 -18.98 -60.25
CA ALA A 124 32.20 -20.35 -59.96
C ALA A 124 33.17 -20.43 -58.78
N PHE A 125 34.09 -19.45 -58.63
CA PHE A 125 34.99 -19.34 -57.49
C PHE A 125 34.23 -19.01 -56.18
N ILE A 126 33.24 -18.11 -56.23
CA ILE A 126 32.39 -17.79 -55.08
C ILE A 126 31.52 -18.99 -54.68
N ALA A 127 31.02 -19.76 -55.65
CA ALA A 127 30.19 -20.95 -55.41
C ALA A 127 30.92 -22.08 -54.66
N ILE A 128 32.26 -22.11 -54.65
CA ILE A 128 33.09 -23.17 -54.05
C ILE A 128 33.86 -22.67 -52.80
N SER A 129 33.74 -21.39 -52.43
CA SER A 129 34.52 -20.83 -51.31
C SER A 129 34.18 -21.47 -49.94
N PRO A 130 35.18 -21.99 -49.17
CA PRO A 130 34.97 -22.62 -47.86
C PRO A 130 34.31 -21.71 -46.81
N TRP A 131 34.41 -20.40 -47.00
CA TRP A 131 33.90 -19.36 -46.10
C TRP A 131 32.37 -19.31 -46.02
N LYS A 132 31.67 -19.86 -47.03
CA LYS A 132 30.20 -19.94 -47.01
C LYS A 132 29.68 -20.91 -45.96
N ASN A 133 30.41 -21.98 -45.63
CA ASN A 133 29.91 -22.99 -44.69
C ASN A 133 30.02 -22.54 -43.23
N GLU A 134 31.08 -21.85 -42.84
CA GLU A 134 31.33 -21.51 -41.43
C GLU A 134 30.48 -20.32 -40.96
N VAL A 135 30.40 -19.26 -41.78
CA VAL A 135 29.52 -18.11 -41.51
C VAL A 135 28.04 -18.51 -41.57
N GLN A 136 27.65 -19.37 -42.52
CA GLN A 136 26.28 -19.88 -42.60
C GLN A 136 25.94 -20.76 -41.40
N LYS A 137 26.89 -21.55 -40.89
CA LYS A 137 26.72 -22.38 -39.69
C LYS A 137 26.56 -21.53 -38.42
N ASP A 138 27.37 -20.47 -38.25
CA ASP A 138 27.23 -19.51 -37.16
C ASP A 138 25.87 -18.77 -37.21
N LEU A 139 25.46 -18.33 -38.40
CA LEU A 139 24.15 -17.70 -38.60
C LEU A 139 22.98 -18.66 -38.29
N MET A 140 23.06 -19.92 -38.71
CA MET A 140 22.06 -20.93 -38.36
C MET A 140 22.00 -21.17 -36.86
N ALA A 141 23.14 -21.27 -36.16
CA ALA A 141 23.16 -21.42 -34.71
C ALA A 141 22.55 -20.20 -33.97
N LYS A 142 22.81 -18.98 -34.47
CA LYS A 142 22.17 -17.75 -33.95
C LYS A 142 20.67 -17.73 -34.21
N LEU A 143 20.23 -18.20 -35.37
CA LEU A 143 18.81 -18.31 -35.72
C LEU A 143 18.09 -19.30 -34.80
N ASP A 144 18.67 -20.47 -34.56
CA ASP A 144 18.13 -21.48 -33.65
C ASP A 144 18.08 -20.96 -32.21
N SER A 145 19.12 -20.24 -31.77
CA SER A 145 19.14 -19.57 -30.47
C SER A 145 18.04 -18.51 -30.36
N ALA A 146 17.84 -17.69 -31.39
CA ALA A 146 16.77 -16.69 -31.42
C ALA A 146 15.38 -17.34 -31.41
N LYS A 147 15.21 -18.46 -32.12
CA LYS A 147 13.97 -19.24 -32.14
C LYS A 147 13.65 -19.82 -30.76
N ALA A 148 14.63 -20.41 -30.08
CA ALA A 148 14.46 -20.91 -28.71
C ALA A 148 14.09 -19.79 -27.71
N LYS A 149 14.68 -18.59 -27.85
CA LYS A 149 14.31 -17.43 -27.04
C LYS A 149 12.88 -16.96 -27.32
N LEU A 150 12.44 -16.98 -28.57
CA LEU A 150 11.05 -16.66 -28.92
C LEU A 150 10.07 -17.66 -28.32
N ASP A 151 10.39 -18.95 -28.35
CA ASP A 151 9.56 -20.00 -27.74
C ASP A 151 9.46 -19.82 -26.22
N GLN A 152 10.58 -19.47 -25.56
CA GLN A 152 10.59 -19.15 -24.13
C GLN A 152 9.71 -17.93 -23.82
N ILE A 153 9.78 -16.87 -24.64
CA ILE A 153 8.92 -15.68 -24.49
C ILE A 153 7.45 -16.07 -24.67
N ALA A 154 7.12 -16.92 -25.63
CA ALA A 154 5.77 -17.40 -25.85
C ALA A 154 5.25 -18.19 -24.64
N GLN A 155 6.09 -19.04 -24.04
CA GLN A 155 5.76 -19.77 -22.81
C GLN A 155 5.54 -18.84 -21.62
N MET A 156 6.45 -17.88 -21.39
CA MET A 156 6.32 -16.89 -20.32
C MET A 156 5.06 -16.04 -20.49
N LYS A 157 4.72 -15.67 -21.73
CA LYS A 157 3.47 -14.96 -22.05
C LYS A 157 2.25 -15.79 -21.69
N ALA A 158 2.23 -17.08 -22.03
CA ALA A 158 1.12 -17.96 -21.67
C ALA A 158 0.95 -18.10 -20.14
N GLN A 159 2.07 -18.21 -19.41
CA GLN A 159 2.05 -18.24 -17.95
C GLN A 159 1.51 -16.94 -17.35
N LEU A 160 2.01 -15.79 -17.80
CA LEU A 160 1.53 -14.47 -17.36
C LEU A 160 0.03 -14.29 -17.61
N VAL A 161 -0.47 -14.73 -18.77
CA VAL A 161 -1.92 -14.69 -19.07
C VAL A 161 -2.71 -15.55 -18.09
N SER A 162 -2.21 -16.75 -17.76
CA SER A 162 -2.86 -17.61 -16.77
C SER A 162 -2.86 -17.00 -15.37
N GLU A 163 -1.76 -16.38 -14.94
CA GLU A 163 -1.65 -15.74 -13.63
C GLU A 163 -2.55 -14.50 -13.56
N ASN A 164 -2.61 -13.70 -14.62
CA ASN A 164 -3.49 -12.55 -14.72
C ASN A 164 -4.97 -12.97 -14.58
N PHE A 165 -5.37 -14.07 -15.22
CA PHE A 165 -6.73 -14.61 -15.06
C PHE A 165 -7.03 -15.05 -13.63
N LYS A 166 -6.05 -15.64 -12.92
CA LYS A 166 -6.19 -16.00 -11.49
C LYS A 166 -6.38 -14.75 -10.64
N VAL A 167 -5.51 -13.75 -10.81
CA VAL A 167 -5.59 -12.47 -10.09
C VAL A 167 -6.93 -11.78 -10.35
N GLN A 168 -7.37 -11.72 -11.62
CA GLN A 168 -8.66 -11.12 -11.97
C GLN A 168 -9.84 -11.86 -11.31
N ARG A 169 -9.79 -13.19 -11.20
CA ARG A 169 -10.79 -13.97 -10.48
C ARG A 169 -10.78 -13.64 -8.99
N SER A 170 -9.62 -13.63 -8.34
CA SER A 170 -9.49 -13.28 -6.93
C SER A 170 -9.96 -11.85 -6.64
N LEU A 171 -9.66 -10.90 -7.53
CA LEU A 171 -10.12 -9.52 -7.41
C LEU A 171 -11.65 -9.42 -7.46
N LYS A 172 -12.29 -10.13 -8.39
CA LYS A 172 -13.76 -10.19 -8.46
C LYS A 172 -14.35 -10.77 -7.18
N GLU A 173 -13.74 -11.82 -6.63
CA GLU A 173 -14.19 -12.43 -5.39
C GLU A 173 -14.09 -11.46 -4.19
N VAL A 174 -12.95 -10.79 -4.03
CA VAL A 174 -12.76 -9.78 -2.97
C VAL A 174 -13.73 -8.63 -3.14
N ASN A 175 -13.95 -8.16 -4.37
CA ASN A 175 -14.90 -7.08 -4.66
C ASN A 175 -16.34 -7.49 -4.33
N CYS A 176 -16.75 -8.72 -4.66
CA CYS A 176 -18.05 -9.24 -4.25
C CYS A 176 -18.19 -9.30 -2.72
N ARG A 177 -17.15 -9.72 -2.00
CA ARG A 177 -17.15 -9.72 -0.52
C ARG A 177 -17.22 -8.30 0.06
N ALA A 178 -16.48 -7.36 -0.51
CA ALA A 178 -16.50 -5.96 -0.08
C ALA A 178 -17.92 -5.35 -0.18
N ASN A 179 -18.66 -5.69 -1.23
CA ASN A 179 -20.04 -5.23 -1.43
C ASN A 179 -21.08 -5.88 -0.49
N VAL A 180 -20.70 -6.89 0.30
CA VAL A 180 -21.58 -7.48 1.33
C VAL A 180 -21.61 -6.62 2.59
N PHE A 181 -20.58 -5.78 2.81
CA PHE A 181 -20.51 -4.93 3.99
C PHE A 181 -21.41 -3.71 3.86
N LYS A 182 -21.95 -3.28 5.01
CA LYS A 182 -22.77 -2.08 5.06
C LYS A 182 -21.94 -0.83 4.75
N PRO A 183 -22.50 0.20 4.08
CA PRO A 183 -21.77 1.40 3.69
C PRO A 183 -21.09 2.12 4.85
N GLU A 184 -21.68 2.08 6.05
CA GLU A 184 -21.15 2.71 7.26
C GLU A 184 -19.84 2.06 7.71
N LEU A 185 -19.68 0.75 7.51
CA LEU A 185 -18.42 0.04 7.80
C LEU A 185 -17.34 0.37 6.76
N LEU A 186 -17.74 0.56 5.50
CA LEU A 186 -16.82 0.90 4.41
C LEU A 186 -16.33 2.36 4.49
N ALA A 187 -17.10 3.23 5.12
CA ALA A 187 -16.76 4.64 5.32
C ALA A 187 -15.88 4.89 6.57
N MET A 188 -15.70 3.87 7.41
CA MET A 188 -14.90 3.97 8.63
C MET A 188 -13.40 3.87 8.31
N ASP A 189 -12.57 4.54 9.12
CA ASP A 189 -11.12 4.47 8.94
C ASP A 189 -10.57 3.08 9.34
N ILE A 190 -9.51 2.64 8.65
CA ILE A 190 -8.89 1.33 8.87
C ILE A 190 -8.42 1.20 10.32
N SER A 191 -7.85 2.25 10.91
CA SER A 191 -7.37 2.21 12.30
C SER A 191 -8.51 1.96 13.29
N THR A 192 -9.67 2.59 13.08
CA THR A 192 -10.87 2.38 13.90
C THR A 192 -11.38 0.93 13.75
N LEU A 193 -11.39 0.40 12.54
CA LEU A 193 -11.80 -0.99 12.30
C LEU A 193 -10.84 -2.00 12.94
N GLU A 194 -9.54 -1.73 12.95
CA GLU A 194 -8.53 -2.57 13.60
C GLU A 194 -8.68 -2.56 15.14
N GLU A 195 -8.98 -1.40 15.73
CA GLU A 195 -9.25 -1.26 17.16
C GLU A 195 -10.52 -2.03 17.57
N GLU A 196 -11.62 -1.89 16.82
CA GLU A 196 -12.87 -2.62 17.04
C GLU A 196 -12.68 -4.13 16.86
N GLN A 197 -11.94 -4.57 15.84
CA GLN A 197 -11.60 -5.98 15.67
C GLN A 197 -10.83 -6.53 16.87
N LYS A 198 -9.87 -5.75 17.39
CA LYS A 198 -9.08 -6.13 18.56
C LYS A 198 -9.95 -6.21 19.82
N ALA A 199 -10.87 -5.27 20.02
CA ALA A 199 -11.83 -5.30 21.12
C ALA A 199 -12.71 -6.55 21.04
N LEU A 200 -13.29 -6.84 19.86
CA LEU A 200 -14.12 -8.03 19.64
C LEU A 200 -13.36 -9.34 19.87
N LEU A 201 -12.08 -9.41 19.49
CA LEU A 201 -11.25 -10.59 19.76
C LEU A 201 -10.98 -10.77 21.27
N SER A 202 -10.79 -9.66 21.99
CA SER A 202 -10.66 -9.68 23.45
C SER A 202 -11.94 -10.17 24.12
N ASP A 203 -13.09 -9.64 23.70
CA ASP A 203 -14.41 -10.04 24.23
C ASP A 203 -14.66 -11.53 23.97
N LYS A 204 -14.39 -12.00 22.75
CA LYS A 204 -14.50 -13.42 22.40
C LYS A 204 -13.61 -14.32 23.26
N SER A 205 -12.41 -13.87 23.61
CA SER A 205 -11.53 -14.61 24.54
C SER A 205 -12.14 -14.65 25.94
N GLY A 206 -12.61 -13.50 26.44
CA GLY A 206 -13.26 -13.42 27.74
C GLY A 206 -14.52 -14.29 27.84
N GLU A 207 -15.36 -14.31 26.79
CA GLU A 207 -16.52 -15.20 26.70
C GLU A 207 -16.13 -16.68 26.71
N ALA A 208 -15.04 -17.05 26.02
CA ALA A 208 -14.54 -18.43 26.02
C ALA A 208 -14.04 -18.84 27.42
N GLU A 209 -13.36 -17.95 28.13
CA GLU A 209 -12.91 -18.18 29.51
C GLU A 209 -14.09 -18.31 30.47
N PHE A 210 -15.10 -17.45 30.34
CA PHE A 210 -16.32 -17.52 31.13
C PHE A 210 -17.08 -18.85 30.89
N LEU A 211 -17.23 -19.25 29.62
CA LEU A 211 -17.83 -20.55 29.27
C LEU A 211 -17.04 -21.72 29.86
N HIS A 212 -15.71 -21.65 29.85
CA HIS A 212 -14.88 -22.69 30.45
C HIS A 212 -15.06 -22.76 31.97
N SER A 213 -15.11 -21.60 32.64
CA SER A 213 -15.40 -21.50 34.08
C SER A 213 -16.77 -22.11 34.44
N LEU A 214 -17.80 -21.82 33.63
CA LEU A 214 -19.12 -22.43 33.82
C LEU A 214 -19.08 -23.96 33.62
N GLN A 215 -18.39 -24.46 32.60
CA GLN A 215 -18.22 -25.90 32.41
C GLN A 215 -17.51 -26.56 33.59
N ASP A 216 -16.52 -25.91 34.17
CA ASP A 216 -15.82 -26.44 35.34
C ASP A 216 -16.69 -26.42 36.60
N GLN A 217 -17.53 -25.39 36.78
CA GLN A 217 -18.52 -25.37 37.86
C GLN A 217 -19.56 -26.49 37.70
N ILE A 218 -20.04 -26.74 36.47
CA ILE A 218 -20.96 -27.85 36.18
C ILE A 218 -20.33 -29.19 36.56
N LYS A 219 -19.09 -29.45 36.14
CA LYS A 219 -18.35 -30.68 36.52
C LYS A 219 -18.22 -30.85 38.03
N GLN A 220 -17.97 -29.74 38.76
CA GLN A 220 -17.89 -29.79 40.22
C GLN A 220 -19.22 -30.24 40.83
N VAL A 221 -20.35 -29.72 40.34
CA VAL A 221 -21.68 -30.07 40.83
C VAL A 221 -22.07 -31.51 40.45
N GLU A 222 -21.74 -31.97 39.24
CA GLU A 222 -21.90 -33.38 38.83
C GLU A 222 -21.14 -34.36 39.74
N GLY A 223 -20.02 -33.92 40.33
CA GLY A 223 -19.22 -34.72 41.26
C GLY A 223 -19.76 -34.80 42.69
N ILE A 224 -20.79 -34.02 43.05
CA ILE A 224 -21.35 -34.01 44.41
C ILE A 224 -22.38 -35.15 44.54
N SER A 225 -21.97 -36.27 45.12
CA SER A 225 -22.88 -37.29 45.66
C SER A 225 -22.92 -37.23 47.18
N HIS A 226 -24.12 -37.18 47.77
CA HIS A 226 -24.28 -37.22 49.22
C HIS A 226 -25.00 -38.50 49.65
N VAL A 227 -24.45 -39.19 50.65
CA VAL A 227 -25.08 -40.36 51.25
C VAL A 227 -25.84 -39.91 52.50
N ILE A 228 -27.16 -40.06 52.46
CA ILE A 228 -28.06 -39.72 53.56
C ILE A 228 -28.40 -41.00 54.32
N LYS A 229 -28.15 -41.03 55.63
CA LYS A 229 -28.58 -42.15 56.49
C LYS A 229 -29.96 -41.87 57.09
N CYS A 230 -30.88 -42.79 56.85
CA CYS A 230 -32.18 -42.84 57.51
C CYS A 230 -32.02 -43.16 59.00
N ALA A 231 -32.92 -42.65 59.83
CA ALA A 231 -33.02 -43.05 61.24
C ALA A 231 -33.28 -44.56 61.43
N CYS A 232 -33.72 -45.24 60.37
CA CYS A 232 -33.89 -46.68 60.27
C CYS A 232 -32.59 -47.46 59.97
N GLY A 233 -31.47 -46.77 59.73
CA GLY A 233 -30.16 -47.37 59.44
C GLY A 233 -29.85 -47.58 57.96
N GLU A 234 -30.82 -47.39 57.06
CA GLU A 234 -30.61 -47.47 55.61
C GLU A 234 -29.87 -46.23 55.07
N GLU A 235 -28.98 -46.43 54.10
CA GLU A 235 -28.21 -45.36 53.45
C GLU A 235 -28.70 -45.14 52.02
N PHE A 236 -29.00 -43.89 51.67
CA PHE A 236 -29.45 -43.50 50.33
C PHE A 236 -28.41 -42.58 49.70
N LYS A 237 -27.88 -42.97 48.54
CA LYS A 237 -27.00 -42.12 47.73
C LYS A 237 -27.88 -41.20 46.90
N VAL A 238 -27.80 -39.90 47.18
CA VAL A 238 -28.46 -38.85 46.42
C VAL A 238 -27.42 -38.26 45.47
N ASP A 239 -27.65 -38.51 44.18
CA ASP A 239 -26.89 -37.91 43.09
C ASP A 239 -27.75 -36.78 42.50
N LEU A 240 -27.14 -35.62 42.25
CA LEU A 240 -27.78 -34.59 41.45
C LEU A 240 -27.70 -35.00 39.96
N CYS A 241 -28.83 -35.41 39.38
CA CYS A 241 -28.96 -35.49 37.92
C CYS A 241 -29.31 -34.11 37.38
N ILE A 242 -28.41 -33.51 36.59
CA ILE A 242 -28.67 -32.34 35.73
C ILE A 242 -28.96 -32.82 34.32
#